data_AF-A0A954G2Q6-F1
#
_entry.id   AF-A0A954G2Q6-F1
#
_cell.length_a   1.000
_cell.length_b   1.000
_cell.length_c   1.000
_cell.angle_alpha   90.00
_cell.angle_beta   90.00
_cell.angle_gamma   90.00
#
_symmetry.space_group_name_H-M   'P 1'
#
loop_
_entity.id
_entity.type
_entity.pdbx_description
1 polymer ?
#
loop_
_entity_poly.entity_id
_entity_poly.type
_entity_poly.pdbx_seq_one_letter_code
_entity_poly.pdbx_strand_id
1 'polypeptide(L)'
;MSEPVEHTAVSEYQFLAENHLKIIYPGIDHTSFARELIQLMCPDGTCQIPQTHQNHWDQNNVVMITYGDSLLTEEQQPLETLLQFSEEFLKDTINGIHILPFFPYSSDDGFSIIDYYQVNPGLGDWSHINAIAENFQLMSDLVINHCSSKSEWFQQFRRGESPGKDYFFCASPEDDLSEVVRPRTSDLLCPIETPDGTRYVWCTFSHDQ
;
A
#
# COMPACT_ATOMS: atom_id res chain seq x y z
N MET A 1 -19.94 -41.31 5.05
CA MET A 1 -20.07 -40.14 5.93
C MET A 1 -18.85 -39.29 5.70
N SER A 2 -18.99 -38.14 5.06
CA SER A 2 -17.89 -37.17 4.95
C SER A 2 -17.59 -36.64 6.35
N GLU A 3 -16.31 -36.57 6.71
CA GLU A 3 -15.87 -35.95 7.96
C GLU A 3 -16.37 -34.49 8.01
N PRO A 4 -16.73 -33.97 9.20
CA PRO A 4 -17.11 -32.57 9.35
C PRO A 4 -15.92 -31.68 8.98
N VAL A 5 -16.14 -30.74 8.06
CA VAL A 5 -15.13 -29.74 7.70
C VAL A 5 -14.88 -28.88 8.94
N GLU A 6 -13.65 -28.92 9.46
CA GLU A 6 -13.24 -28.11 10.59
C GLU A 6 -13.21 -26.63 10.18
N HIS A 7 -14.02 -25.80 10.84
CA HIS A 7 -14.13 -24.38 10.53
C HIS A 7 -12.92 -23.64 11.14
N THR A 8 -11.94 -23.32 10.30
CA THR A 8 -10.71 -22.61 10.68
C THR A 8 -10.73 -21.17 10.14
N ALA A 9 -9.90 -20.29 10.71
CA ALA A 9 -9.71 -18.93 10.19
C ALA A 9 -9.32 -18.93 8.70
N VAL A 10 -8.43 -19.85 8.33
CA VAL A 10 -7.99 -20.04 6.94
C VAL A 10 -9.17 -20.39 6.04
N SER A 11 -10.02 -21.34 6.43
CA SER A 11 -11.19 -21.71 5.62
C SER A 11 -12.22 -20.59 5.49
N GLU A 12 -12.37 -19.75 6.54
CA GLU A 12 -13.26 -18.59 6.51
C GLU A 12 -12.72 -17.52 5.57
N TYR A 13 -11.44 -17.16 5.66
CA TYR A 13 -10.82 -16.20 4.76
C TYR A 13 -10.80 -16.68 3.31
N GLN A 14 -10.54 -17.96 3.06
CA GLN A 14 -10.65 -18.53 1.72
C GLN A 14 -12.06 -18.37 1.16
N PHE A 15 -13.09 -18.70 1.94
CA PHE A 15 -14.47 -18.53 1.52
C PHE A 15 -14.81 -17.07 1.19
N LEU A 16 -14.37 -16.12 2.01
CA LEU A 16 -14.57 -14.69 1.77
C LEU A 16 -13.85 -14.22 0.51
N ALA A 17 -12.57 -14.55 0.37
CA ALA A 17 -11.76 -14.20 -0.79
C ALA A 17 -12.37 -14.75 -2.08
N GLU A 18 -12.77 -16.03 -2.10
CA GLU A 18 -13.41 -16.65 -3.26
C GLU A 18 -14.69 -15.91 -3.69
N ASN A 19 -15.53 -15.50 -2.73
CA ASN A 19 -16.78 -14.80 -3.05
C ASN A 19 -16.54 -13.40 -3.63
N HIS A 20 -15.53 -12.68 -3.14
CA HIS A 20 -15.12 -11.41 -3.73
C HIS A 20 -14.51 -11.59 -5.11
N LEU A 21 -13.63 -12.58 -5.28
CA LEU A 21 -12.99 -12.89 -6.56
C LEU A 21 -14.00 -13.29 -7.65
N LYS A 22 -15.10 -13.99 -7.30
CA LYS A 22 -16.19 -14.30 -8.26
C LYS A 22 -16.84 -13.05 -8.85
N ILE A 23 -16.93 -11.98 -8.06
CA ILE A 23 -17.54 -10.71 -8.48
C ILE A 23 -16.55 -9.90 -9.33
N ILE A 24 -15.31 -9.80 -8.88
CA ILE A 24 -14.31 -8.91 -9.47
C ILE A 24 -13.61 -9.55 -10.68
N TYR A 25 -13.34 -10.86 -10.62
CA TYR A 25 -12.60 -11.63 -11.62
C TYR A 25 -13.32 -12.93 -12.00
N PRO A 26 -14.45 -12.88 -12.72
CA PRO A 26 -15.29 -14.07 -12.96
C PRO A 26 -14.61 -15.17 -13.80
N GLY A 27 -13.50 -14.87 -14.49
CA GLY A 27 -12.83 -15.78 -15.44
C GLY A 27 -11.63 -16.57 -14.92
N ILE A 28 -11.32 -16.51 -13.62
CA ILE A 28 -10.16 -17.22 -13.03
C ILE A 28 -10.60 -18.44 -12.20
N ASP A 29 -9.66 -19.31 -11.86
CA ASP A 29 -9.85 -20.32 -10.81
C ASP A 29 -9.85 -19.65 -9.44
N HIS A 30 -11.03 -19.29 -8.94
CA HIS A 30 -11.19 -18.55 -7.68
C HIS A 30 -10.62 -19.31 -6.48
N THR A 31 -10.77 -20.63 -6.46
CA THR A 31 -10.33 -21.45 -5.33
C THR A 31 -8.82 -21.58 -5.30
N SER A 32 -8.17 -21.83 -6.45
CA SER A 32 -6.70 -21.84 -6.50
C SER A 32 -6.13 -20.47 -6.14
N PHE A 33 -6.70 -19.41 -6.70
CA PHE A 33 -6.19 -18.05 -6.47
C PHE A 33 -6.41 -17.58 -5.03
N ALA A 34 -7.57 -17.84 -4.43
CA ALA A 34 -7.80 -17.56 -3.02
C ALA A 34 -6.81 -18.32 -2.11
N ARG A 35 -6.50 -19.58 -2.43
CA ARG A 35 -5.51 -20.35 -1.68
C ARG A 35 -4.12 -19.70 -1.76
N GLU A 36 -3.70 -19.28 -2.96
CA GLU A 36 -2.42 -18.58 -3.15
C GLU A 36 -2.36 -17.27 -2.37
N LEU A 37 -3.43 -16.46 -2.39
CA LEU A 37 -3.52 -15.22 -1.62
C LEU A 37 -3.38 -15.48 -0.11
N ILE A 38 -4.08 -16.49 0.42
CA ILE A 38 -4.00 -16.82 1.85
C ILE A 38 -2.63 -17.39 2.22
N GLN A 39 -1.99 -18.15 1.33
CA GLN A 39 -0.62 -18.62 1.56
C GLN A 39 0.41 -17.48 1.57
N LEU A 40 0.20 -16.44 0.75
CA LEU A 40 1.04 -15.24 0.77
C LEU A 40 0.83 -14.42 2.04
N MET A 41 -0.41 -14.30 2.52
CA MET A 41 -0.75 -13.53 3.72
C MET A 41 -0.41 -14.24 5.03
N CYS A 42 -0.61 -15.56 5.09
CA CYS A 42 -0.39 -16.40 6.27
C CYS A 42 0.60 -17.54 5.91
N PRO A 43 1.89 -17.23 5.66
CA PRO A 43 2.85 -18.22 5.16
C PRO A 43 3.16 -19.35 6.15
N ASP A 44 2.93 -19.13 7.45
CA ASP A 44 3.05 -20.14 8.50
C ASP A 44 1.75 -20.94 8.74
N GLY A 45 0.71 -20.68 7.94
CA GLY A 45 -0.59 -21.32 8.04
C GLY A 45 -1.44 -20.80 9.21
N THR A 46 -1.00 -19.75 9.90
CA THR A 46 -1.75 -19.15 11.00
C THR A 46 -2.44 -17.85 10.54
N CYS A 47 -3.76 -17.84 10.61
CA CYS A 47 -4.53 -16.60 10.48
C CYS A 47 -5.39 -16.43 11.73
N GLN A 48 -5.58 -15.19 12.19
CA GLN A 48 -6.47 -14.91 13.31
C GLN A 48 -7.90 -14.73 12.81
N ILE A 49 -8.89 -15.32 13.48
CA ILE A 49 -10.29 -15.01 13.18
C ILE A 49 -10.55 -13.58 13.67
N PRO A 50 -10.99 -12.66 12.79
CA PRO A 50 -11.26 -11.30 13.22
C PRO A 50 -12.46 -11.33 14.16
N GLN A 51 -12.32 -10.72 15.35
CA GLN A 51 -13.43 -10.63 16.27
C GLN A 51 -14.48 -9.68 15.70
N THR A 52 -15.69 -10.19 15.48
CA THR A 52 -16.81 -9.36 15.02
C THR A 52 -17.23 -8.39 16.12
N HIS A 53 -17.73 -7.21 15.71
CA HIS A 53 -18.24 -6.16 16.60
C HIS A 53 -17.22 -5.59 17.60
N GLN A 54 -15.92 -5.69 17.31
CA GLN A 54 -14.90 -5.00 18.08
C GLN A 54 -14.78 -3.54 17.59
N ASN A 55 -14.81 -2.59 18.52
CA ASN A 55 -14.35 -1.24 18.25
C ASN A 55 -12.87 -1.14 18.65
N HIS A 56 -12.01 -0.84 17.69
CA HIS A 56 -10.57 -0.68 17.93
C HIS A 56 -10.22 0.69 18.53
N TRP A 57 -11.20 1.59 18.63
CA TRP A 57 -10.99 2.98 19.04
C TRP A 57 -12.01 3.40 20.10
N ASP A 58 -11.56 4.14 21.09
CA ASP A 58 -12.39 4.81 22.08
C ASP A 58 -11.91 6.26 22.31
N GLN A 59 -12.55 6.97 23.24
CA GLN A 59 -12.21 8.36 23.55
C GLN A 59 -10.80 8.57 24.12
N ASN A 60 -10.08 7.49 24.48
CA ASN A 60 -8.71 7.56 24.97
C ASN A 60 -7.70 7.48 23.82
N ASN A 61 -8.09 7.17 22.58
CA ASN A 61 -7.18 7.17 21.45
C ASN A 61 -6.86 8.61 21.01
N VAL A 62 -5.58 8.98 21.12
CA VAL A 62 -5.07 10.28 20.71
C VAL A 62 -3.89 9.99 19.78
N VAL A 63 -4.05 10.37 18.51
CA VAL A 63 -3.11 10.03 17.43
C VAL A 63 -2.44 11.28 16.90
N MET A 64 -1.11 11.23 16.77
CA MET A 64 -0.33 12.25 16.05
C MET A 64 -0.15 11.82 14.59
N ILE A 65 -0.37 12.73 13.65
CA ILE A 65 -0.04 12.53 12.23
C ILE A 65 1.18 13.39 11.90
N THR A 66 2.22 12.78 11.34
CA THR A 66 3.50 13.46 11.08
C THR A 66 4.22 12.88 9.86
N TYR A 67 5.07 13.68 9.22
CA TYR A 67 6.10 13.11 8.34
C TYR A 67 7.23 12.52 9.19
N GLY A 68 7.91 11.49 8.66
CA GLY A 68 9.03 10.84 9.34
C GLY A 68 10.23 11.76 9.60
N ASP A 69 10.31 12.89 8.91
CA ASP A 69 11.36 13.92 8.95
C ASP A 69 10.87 15.29 9.44
N SER A 70 9.69 15.37 10.07
CA SER A 70 9.21 16.61 10.69
C SER A 70 10.08 17.07 11.87
N LEU A 71 10.84 16.14 12.47
CA LEU A 71 11.76 16.39 13.57
C LEU A 71 13.14 15.84 13.18
N LEU A 72 14.16 16.68 13.31
CA LEU A 72 15.51 16.38 12.82
C LEU A 72 16.56 16.73 13.88
N THR A 73 17.59 15.92 13.93
CA THR A 73 18.87 16.22 14.59
C THR A 73 20.01 16.01 13.60
N GLU A 74 21.21 16.51 13.92
CA GLU A 74 22.38 16.33 13.06
C GLU A 74 23.00 14.93 13.17
N GLU A 75 22.70 14.20 14.25
CA GLU A 75 23.44 12.98 14.65
C GLU A 75 22.67 11.68 14.39
N GLN A 76 21.36 11.73 14.17
CA GLN A 76 20.49 10.55 14.14
C GLN A 76 19.61 10.50 12.89
N GLN A 77 19.10 9.30 12.59
CA GLN A 77 18.10 9.13 11.54
C GLN A 77 16.77 9.82 11.95
N PRO A 78 16.01 10.37 10.99
CA PRO A 78 14.76 11.05 11.30
C PRO A 78 13.76 10.21 12.09
N LEU A 79 13.60 8.93 11.77
CA LEU A 79 12.68 8.04 12.51
C LEU A 79 13.14 7.76 13.94
N GLU A 80 14.45 7.71 14.19
CA GLU A 80 15.00 7.61 15.55
C GLU A 80 14.70 8.88 16.35
N THR A 81 14.92 10.05 15.73
CA THR A 81 14.62 11.35 16.34
C THR A 81 13.13 11.47 16.68
N LEU A 82 12.25 11.04 15.76
CA LEU A 82 10.81 11.04 15.96
C LEU A 82 10.40 10.16 17.15
N LEU A 83 10.97 8.95 17.26
CA LEU A 83 10.69 8.06 18.38
C LEU A 83 11.12 8.69 19.71
N GLN A 84 12.36 9.17 19.80
CA GLN A 84 12.90 9.77 21.03
C GLN A 84 12.08 10.98 21.48
N PHE A 85 11.74 11.87 20.55
CA PHE A 85 10.87 13.00 20.85
C PHE A 85 9.49 12.55 21.34
N SER A 86 8.90 11.56 20.68
CA SER A 86 7.57 11.06 21.05
C SER A 86 7.57 10.42 22.44
N GLU A 87 8.61 9.66 22.78
CA GLU A 87 8.78 9.05 24.09
C GLU A 87 9.06 10.07 25.21
N GLU A 88 9.84 11.12 24.91
CA GLU A 88 10.20 12.13 25.90
C GLU A 88 9.05 13.09 26.17
N PHE A 89 8.37 13.56 25.11
CA PHE A 89 7.45 14.69 25.21
C PHE A 89 5.98 14.31 25.06
N LEU A 90 5.65 13.19 24.40
CA LEU A 90 4.28 12.91 23.95
C LEU A 90 3.66 11.62 24.52
N LYS A 91 4.44 10.67 25.03
CA LYS A 91 3.93 9.34 25.45
C LYS A 91 2.82 9.36 26.49
N ASP A 92 2.77 10.41 27.33
CA ASP A 92 1.74 10.56 28.36
C ASP A 92 0.45 11.20 27.81
N THR A 93 0.45 11.61 26.53
CA THR A 93 -0.66 12.31 25.86
C THR A 93 -1.19 11.56 24.63
N ILE A 94 -0.30 10.98 23.83
CA ILE A 94 -0.66 10.24 22.61
C ILE A 94 -0.38 8.75 22.79
N ASN A 95 -1.15 7.91 22.10
CA ASN A 95 -0.93 6.46 22.07
C ASN A 95 -0.81 5.90 20.65
N GLY A 96 -1.01 6.72 19.62
CA GLY A 96 -0.79 6.35 18.24
C GLY A 96 -0.02 7.39 17.45
N ILE A 97 0.72 6.90 16.45
CA ILE A 97 1.46 7.72 15.49
C ILE A 97 1.10 7.24 14.08
N HIS A 98 0.54 8.12 13.27
CA HIS A 98 0.44 7.94 11.82
C HIS A 98 1.63 8.63 11.18
N ILE A 99 2.54 7.81 10.66
CA ILE A 99 3.66 8.29 9.86
C ILE A 99 3.19 8.34 8.41
N LEU A 100 3.15 9.55 7.83
CA LEU A 100 2.90 9.76 6.40
C LEU A 100 3.90 8.94 5.56
N PRO A 101 3.61 8.66 4.28
CA PRO A 101 4.29 7.59 3.55
C PRO A 101 5.83 7.64 3.67
N PHE A 102 6.40 6.57 4.23
CA PHE A 102 7.83 6.49 4.55
C PHE A 102 8.60 5.54 3.62
N PHE A 103 7.97 5.02 2.57
CA PHE A 103 8.66 4.26 1.53
C PHE A 103 9.46 5.21 0.60
N PRO A 104 10.47 4.73 -0.16
CA PRO A 104 11.09 5.51 -1.22
C PRO A 104 10.04 6.05 -2.20
N TYR A 105 10.13 7.34 -2.52
CA TYR A 105 9.18 8.01 -3.39
C TYR A 105 9.88 8.97 -4.36
N SER A 106 9.18 9.35 -5.42
CA SER A 106 9.70 10.25 -6.47
C SER A 106 9.12 11.66 -6.47
N SER A 107 7.88 11.81 -6.00
CA SER A 107 7.14 13.07 -5.92
C SER A 107 5.92 12.95 -4.99
N ASP A 108 5.09 14.00 -4.93
CA ASP A 108 3.86 14.08 -4.14
C ASP A 108 4.08 13.80 -2.65
N ASP A 109 5.18 14.31 -2.09
CA ASP A 109 5.52 14.24 -0.65
C ASP A 109 5.30 12.86 -0.02
N GLY A 110 5.74 11.81 -0.72
CA GLY A 110 5.60 10.43 -0.25
C GLY A 110 4.51 9.62 -0.94
N PHE A 111 3.61 10.20 -1.73
CA PHE A 111 2.50 9.45 -2.32
C PHE A 111 2.83 8.83 -3.69
N SER A 112 3.99 9.13 -4.29
CA SER A 112 4.47 8.48 -5.51
C SER A 112 5.52 7.41 -5.20
N ILE A 113 5.07 6.22 -4.75
CA ILE A 113 5.95 5.17 -4.22
C ILE A 113 6.76 4.46 -5.30
N ILE A 114 8.07 4.35 -5.07
CA ILE A 114 9.02 3.63 -5.92
C ILE A 114 9.13 2.17 -5.50
N ASP A 115 9.22 1.90 -4.19
CA ASP A 115 9.48 0.56 -3.65
C ASP A 115 8.78 0.34 -2.30
N TYR A 116 7.86 -0.61 -2.24
CA TYR A 116 7.11 -0.96 -1.03
C TYR A 116 7.87 -1.92 -0.09
N TYR A 117 9.01 -2.47 -0.50
CA TYR A 117 9.74 -3.48 0.27
C TYR A 117 10.75 -2.88 1.27
N GLN A 118 11.00 -1.58 1.20
CA GLN A 118 11.97 -0.90 2.05
C GLN A 118 11.44 0.42 2.58
N VAL A 119 11.92 0.82 3.75
CA VAL A 119 11.77 2.20 4.25
C VAL A 119 12.71 3.11 3.45
N ASN A 120 12.32 4.38 3.28
CA ASN A 120 13.14 5.39 2.64
C ASN A 120 14.46 5.55 3.41
N PRO A 121 15.63 5.29 2.79
CA PRO A 121 16.92 5.37 3.48
C PRO A 121 17.26 6.75 4.04
N GLY A 122 16.59 7.82 3.55
CA GLY A 122 16.72 9.15 4.12
C GLY A 122 15.99 9.33 5.46
N LEU A 123 15.09 8.41 5.82
CA LEU A 123 14.33 8.40 7.08
C LEU A 123 14.86 7.36 8.08
N GLY A 124 15.34 6.22 7.58
CA GLY A 124 15.81 5.10 8.39
C GLY A 124 15.60 3.75 7.69
N ASP A 125 15.27 2.73 8.47
CA ASP A 125 14.98 1.38 8.00
C ASP A 125 13.81 0.73 8.77
N TRP A 126 13.49 -0.53 8.45
CA TRP A 126 12.42 -1.28 9.13
C TRP A 126 12.63 -1.45 10.64
N SER A 127 13.88 -1.44 11.13
CA SER A 127 14.13 -1.54 12.57
C SER A 127 13.60 -0.32 13.33
N HIS A 128 13.67 0.86 12.71
CA HIS A 128 13.13 2.10 13.28
C HIS A 128 11.59 2.09 13.29
N ILE A 129 10.96 1.64 12.20
CA ILE A 129 9.50 1.49 12.14
C ILE A 129 9.01 0.49 13.18
N ASN A 130 9.70 -0.65 13.34
CA ASN A 130 9.36 -1.65 14.35
C ASN A 130 9.53 -1.08 15.77
N ALA A 131 10.59 -0.32 16.04
CA ALA A 131 10.78 0.32 17.34
C ALA A 131 9.66 1.32 17.68
N ILE A 132 9.16 2.06 16.68
CA ILE A 132 7.99 2.93 16.88
C ILE A 132 6.73 2.09 17.16
N ALA A 133 6.51 1.01 16.42
CA ALA A 133 5.36 0.12 16.59
C ALA A 133 5.36 -0.65 17.93
N GLU A 134 6.53 -0.83 18.55
CA GLU A 134 6.65 -1.42 19.90
C GLU A 134 6.18 -0.45 21.01
N ASN A 135 6.27 0.85 20.78
CA ASN A 135 5.96 1.88 21.79
C ASN A 135 4.64 2.62 21.53
N PHE A 136 4.17 2.68 20.29
CA PHE A 136 2.96 3.38 19.88
C PHE A 136 2.13 2.53 18.91
N GLN A 137 0.81 2.76 18.89
CA GLN A 137 -0.04 2.25 17.81
C GLN A 137 0.37 2.90 16.49
N LEU A 138 1.03 2.15 15.61
CA LEU A 138 1.52 2.64 14.33
C LEU A 138 0.42 2.59 13.25
N MET A 139 0.27 3.69 12.53
CA MET A 139 -0.51 3.79 11.31
C MET A 139 0.38 4.26 10.15
N SER A 140 0.10 3.78 8.95
CA SER A 140 0.77 4.15 7.71
C SER A 140 -0.23 4.21 6.57
N ASP A 141 0.07 5.01 5.57
CA ASP A 141 -0.64 5.00 4.30
C ASP A 141 -0.33 3.72 3.51
N LEU A 142 -1.37 3.17 2.88
CA LEU A 142 -1.28 2.08 1.92
C LEU A 142 -1.70 2.62 0.54
N VAL A 143 -0.73 3.11 -0.22
CA VAL A 143 -0.95 3.62 -1.57
C VAL A 143 -1.03 2.44 -2.53
N ILE A 144 -2.23 2.06 -2.96
CA ILE A 144 -2.43 0.87 -3.82
C ILE A 144 -3.09 1.17 -5.17
N ASN A 145 -3.58 2.39 -5.36
CA ASN A 145 -4.20 2.78 -6.63
C ASN A 145 -3.16 3.05 -7.73
N HIS A 146 -1.98 3.52 -7.36
CA HIS A 146 -0.93 3.93 -8.28
C HIS A 146 0.45 3.65 -7.67
N CYS A 147 1.48 3.75 -8.50
CA CYS A 147 2.87 3.75 -8.06
C CYS A 147 3.68 4.71 -8.93
N SER A 148 4.87 5.08 -8.46
CA SER A 148 5.77 5.98 -9.17
C SER A 148 6.07 5.49 -10.59
N SER A 149 6.19 6.44 -11.52
CA SER A 149 6.80 6.18 -12.84
C SER A 149 8.25 5.69 -12.74
N LYS A 150 8.90 5.84 -11.57
CA LYS A 150 10.24 5.30 -11.28
C LYS A 150 10.22 3.93 -10.60
N SER A 151 9.05 3.35 -10.33
CA SER A 151 8.94 2.00 -9.76
C SER A 151 9.42 0.93 -10.75
N GLU A 152 9.93 -0.19 -10.22
CA GLU A 152 10.38 -1.30 -11.07
C GLU A 152 9.24 -1.88 -11.92
N TRP A 153 8.01 -1.93 -11.40
CA TRP A 153 6.84 -2.36 -12.16
C TRP A 153 6.58 -1.45 -13.37
N PHE A 154 6.69 -0.13 -13.22
CA PHE A 154 6.52 0.78 -14.35
C PHE A 154 7.69 0.68 -15.34
N GLN A 155 8.91 0.47 -14.87
CA GLN A 155 10.04 0.22 -15.78
C GLN A 155 9.87 -1.10 -16.55
N GLN A 156 9.36 -2.16 -15.92
CA GLN A 156 8.98 -3.40 -16.60
C GLN A 156 7.90 -3.16 -17.66
N PHE A 157 6.89 -2.34 -17.34
CA PHE A 157 5.85 -1.94 -18.30
C PHE A 157 6.44 -1.28 -19.55
N ARG A 158 7.35 -0.32 -19.37
CA ARG A 158 8.06 0.35 -20.47
C ARG A 158 8.90 -0.60 -21.31
N ARG A 159 9.43 -1.66 -20.70
CA ARG A 159 10.24 -2.68 -21.37
C ARG A 159 9.41 -3.85 -21.93
N GLY A 160 8.10 -3.91 -21.69
CA GLY A 160 7.25 -5.05 -22.07
C GLY A 160 7.55 -6.33 -21.28
N GLU A 161 8.10 -6.20 -20.07
CA GLU A 161 8.55 -7.32 -19.24
C GLU A 161 7.50 -7.71 -18.18
N SER A 162 7.35 -9.02 -17.94
CA SER A 162 6.51 -9.51 -16.85
C SER A 162 7.22 -9.38 -15.49
N PRO A 163 6.47 -9.15 -14.39
CA PRO A 163 5.02 -9.01 -14.37
C PRO A 163 4.49 -7.62 -14.76
N GLY A 164 5.29 -6.55 -14.66
CA GLY A 164 4.81 -5.17 -14.74
C GLY A 164 4.13 -4.76 -16.06
N LYS A 165 4.41 -5.42 -17.18
CA LYS A 165 3.75 -5.15 -18.48
C LYS A 165 2.22 -5.22 -18.44
N ASP A 166 1.66 -5.99 -17.52
CA ASP A 166 0.22 -6.23 -17.39
C ASP A 166 -0.41 -5.47 -16.20
N TYR A 167 0.36 -4.65 -15.47
CA TYR A 167 -0.10 -3.99 -14.23
C TYR A 167 -0.77 -2.63 -14.44
N PHE A 168 -0.53 -1.97 -15.57
CA PHE A 168 -1.00 -0.59 -15.80
C PHE A 168 -2.16 -0.53 -16.78
N PHE A 169 -3.18 0.23 -16.40
CA PHE A 169 -4.31 0.50 -17.27
C PHE A 169 -3.92 1.51 -18.36
N CYS A 170 -4.30 1.20 -19.60
CA CYS A 170 -4.15 2.10 -20.73
C CYS A 170 -5.52 2.31 -21.38
N ALA A 171 -5.87 3.55 -21.66
CA ALA A 171 -7.06 3.91 -22.43
C ALA A 171 -6.67 4.26 -23.88
N SER A 172 -7.66 4.37 -24.75
CA SER A 172 -7.50 4.94 -26.08
C SER A 172 -7.64 6.47 -26.01
N PRO A 173 -6.85 7.25 -26.76
CA PRO A 173 -7.07 8.70 -26.92
C PRO A 173 -8.45 9.07 -27.47
N GLU A 174 -9.12 8.11 -28.11
CA GLU A 174 -10.46 8.25 -28.68
C GLU A 174 -11.59 7.91 -27.69
N ASP A 175 -11.26 7.40 -26.49
CA ASP A 175 -12.26 7.12 -25.45
C ASP A 175 -12.92 8.41 -24.94
N ASP A 176 -14.22 8.36 -24.64
CA ASP A 176 -14.93 9.46 -24.01
C ASP A 176 -14.61 9.51 -22.50
N LEU A 177 -13.71 10.42 -22.14
CA LEU A 177 -13.24 10.63 -20.77
C LEU A 177 -13.85 11.88 -20.12
N SER A 178 -14.92 12.44 -20.72
CA SER A 178 -15.50 13.73 -20.28
C SER A 178 -16.10 13.70 -18.87
N GLU A 179 -16.54 12.52 -18.41
CA GLU A 179 -17.08 12.32 -17.06
C GLU A 179 -15.97 12.17 -15.99
N VAL A 180 -14.69 12.12 -16.37
CA VAL A 180 -13.59 12.02 -15.41
C VAL A 180 -13.29 13.38 -14.79
N VAL A 181 -13.73 13.56 -13.55
CA VAL A 181 -13.51 14.80 -12.77
C VAL A 181 -12.26 14.66 -11.91
N ARG A 182 -11.29 15.57 -12.07
CA ARG A 182 -10.08 15.65 -11.23
C ARG A 182 -9.59 17.09 -11.05
N PRO A 183 -9.05 17.45 -9.87
CA PRO A 183 -8.49 18.77 -9.60
C PRO A 183 -7.03 18.86 -10.07
N ARG A 184 -6.76 18.57 -11.35
CA ARG A 184 -5.42 18.46 -11.92
C ARG A 184 -5.34 19.11 -13.30
N THR A 185 -4.19 19.72 -13.60
CA THR A 185 -3.96 20.46 -14.85
C THR A 185 -3.21 19.65 -15.91
N SER A 186 -2.53 18.56 -15.52
CA SER A 186 -1.91 17.61 -16.47
C SER A 186 -2.98 16.93 -17.30
N ASP A 187 -2.64 16.30 -18.42
CA ASP A 187 -3.58 15.41 -19.13
C ASP A 187 -3.80 14.11 -18.34
N LEU A 188 -4.99 13.50 -18.50
CA LEU A 188 -5.34 12.23 -17.84
C LEU A 188 -4.52 11.07 -18.40
N LEU A 189 -4.23 11.10 -19.70
CA LEU A 189 -3.47 10.07 -20.38
C LEU A 189 -2.04 10.53 -20.64
N CYS A 190 -1.06 9.68 -20.31
CA CYS A 190 0.35 9.92 -20.58
C CYS A 190 0.84 8.96 -21.68
N PRO A 191 1.35 9.46 -22.82
CA PRO A 191 1.89 8.60 -23.87
C PRO A 191 3.24 8.00 -23.42
N ILE A 192 3.33 6.69 -23.44
CA ILE A 192 4.50 5.91 -23.04
C ILE A 192 4.90 4.98 -24.18
N GLU A 193 6.14 5.10 -24.63
CA GLU A 193 6.73 4.18 -25.61
C GLU A 193 7.00 2.82 -24.98
N THR A 194 6.50 1.75 -25.63
CA THR A 194 6.80 0.35 -25.28
C THR A 194 7.23 -0.41 -26.55
N PRO A 195 7.75 -1.65 -26.42
CA PRO A 195 8.09 -2.47 -27.60
C PRO A 195 6.92 -2.74 -28.54
N ASP A 196 5.68 -2.70 -28.05
CA ASP A 196 4.46 -2.94 -28.83
C ASP A 196 3.85 -1.65 -29.42
N GLY A 197 4.53 -0.51 -29.23
CA GLY A 197 4.11 0.81 -29.67
C GLY A 197 3.72 1.76 -28.52
N THR A 198 3.32 2.98 -28.87
CA THR A 198 2.87 3.97 -27.88
C THR A 198 1.60 3.51 -27.18
N ARG A 199 1.64 3.43 -25.84
CA ARG A 199 0.48 3.17 -24.97
C ARG A 199 0.14 4.43 -24.18
N TYR A 200 -1.15 4.70 -23.98
CA TYR A 200 -1.63 5.88 -23.26
C TYR A 200 -2.05 5.48 -21.85
N VAL A 201 -1.11 5.63 -20.91
CA VAL A 201 -1.29 5.20 -19.51
C VAL A 201 -2.23 6.14 -18.78
N TRP A 202 -3.11 5.57 -17.95
CA TRP A 202 -4.06 6.33 -17.14
C TRP A 202 -3.39 6.91 -15.88
N CYS A 203 -3.38 8.24 -15.78
CA CYS A 203 -2.73 9.00 -14.71
C CYS A 203 -3.74 9.91 -13.99
N THR A 204 -4.46 9.35 -13.01
CA THR A 204 -5.50 10.10 -12.26
C THR A 204 -4.93 11.31 -11.54
N PHE A 205 -3.71 11.20 -10.99
CA PHE A 205 -3.12 12.20 -10.10
C PHE A 205 -2.07 13.07 -10.78
N SER A 206 -1.05 12.47 -11.38
CA SER A 206 0.04 13.16 -12.09
C SER A 206 0.69 12.20 -13.09
N HIS A 207 1.54 12.66 -14.00
CA HIS A 207 2.27 11.74 -14.90
C HIS A 207 3.32 10.88 -14.19
N ASP A 208 3.57 11.13 -12.90
CA ASP A 208 4.40 10.26 -12.05
C ASP A 208 3.56 9.20 -11.29
N GLN A 209 2.22 9.23 -11.40
CA GLN A 209 1.26 8.41 -10.64
C GLN A 209 0.17 7.78 -11.51
#